data_AF-A0A525VSX9-F1
#
_entry.id   AF-A0A525VSX9-F1
#
_cell.length_a   1.000
_cell.length_b   1.000
_cell.length_c   1.000
_cell.angle_alpha   90.00
_cell.angle_beta   90.00
_cell.angle_gamma   90.00
#
_symmetry.space_group_name_H-M   'P 1'
#
loop_
_entity.id
_entity.type
_entity.pdbx_description
1 polymer ?
#
loop_
_entity_poly.entity_id
_entity_poly.type
_entity_poly.pdbx_seq_one_letter_code
_entity_poly.pdbx_strand_id
1 'polypeptide(L)'
;MMVLLVWLHVLAAVSWIGGMIFLSLVLAPLVRSRKAAPEFMALFRSAARRFRFVVWGAIAVLLSTGPVLLQQRGLSLLDPTEWPHVLWMKLGLVGALLFFTIVHDLLLGPQVRKISALPEGDRSSWERTIVRTSSWVPRVSLLLALLVLVAAVLLAHS
;
A
#
# COMPACT_ATOMS: atom_id res chain seq x y z
N MET A 1 19.53 -18.52 8.84
CA MET A 1 18.11 -18.50 8.45
C MET A 1 17.43 -17.17 8.77
N MET A 2 17.47 -16.72 10.03
CA MET A 2 16.77 -15.50 10.47
C MET A 2 17.16 -14.22 9.70
N VAL A 3 18.46 -14.01 9.44
CA VAL A 3 18.95 -12.82 8.71
C VAL A 3 18.32 -12.70 7.31
N LEU A 4 18.23 -13.80 6.56
CA LEU A 4 17.64 -13.80 5.22
C LEU A 4 16.15 -13.47 5.25
N LEU A 5 15.41 -14.02 6.22
CA LEU A 5 13.98 -13.74 6.40
C LEU A 5 13.73 -12.27 6.76
N VAL A 6 14.52 -11.73 7.69
CA VAL A 6 14.45 -10.30 8.04
C VAL A 6 14.79 -9.44 6.83
N TRP A 7 15.86 -9.77 6.09
CA TRP A 7 16.25 -9.05 4.89
C TRP A 7 15.15 -9.05 3.83
N LEU A 8 14.52 -10.20 3.56
CA LEU A 8 13.39 -10.31 2.63
C LEU A 8 12.16 -9.52 3.10
N HIS A 9 11.82 -9.62 4.40
CA HIS A 9 10.69 -8.88 4.98
C HIS A 9 10.90 -7.37 4.86
N VAL A 10 12.09 -6.89 5.22
CA VAL A 10 12.45 -5.47 5.14
C VAL A 10 12.50 -5.02 3.67
N LEU A 11 13.10 -5.81 2.77
CA LEU A 11 13.16 -5.49 1.34
C LEU A 11 11.76 -5.33 0.74
N ALA A 12 10.83 -6.22 1.08
CA ALA A 12 9.44 -6.12 0.67
C ALA A 12 8.76 -4.85 1.24
N ALA A 13 8.95 -4.57 2.53
CA ALA A 13 8.41 -3.38 3.17
C ALA A 13 8.93 -2.08 2.53
N VAL A 14 10.24 -1.95 2.35
CA VAL A 14 10.85 -0.72 1.79
C VAL A 14 10.53 -0.56 0.31
N SER A 15 10.43 -1.64 -0.46
CA SER A 15 10.02 -1.56 -1.87
C SER A 15 8.58 -1.04 -2.00
N TRP A 16 7.69 -1.49 -1.12
CA TRP A 16 6.30 -1.05 -1.10
C TRP A 16 6.17 0.40 -0.62
N ILE A 17 6.72 0.73 0.55
CA ILE A 17 6.65 2.08 1.12
C ILE A 17 7.36 3.09 0.21
N GLY A 18 8.56 2.76 -0.26
CA GLY A 18 9.35 3.63 -1.15
C GLY A 18 8.63 3.92 -2.46
N GLY A 19 7.99 2.93 -3.06
CA GLY A 19 7.18 3.14 -4.26
C GLY A 19 5.93 3.99 -4.03
N MET A 20 5.26 3.86 -2.87
CA MET A 20 4.15 4.76 -2.50
C MET A 20 4.63 6.20 -2.35
N ILE A 21 5.78 6.40 -1.70
CA ILE A 21 6.41 7.72 -1.53
C ILE A 21 6.74 8.31 -2.90
N PHE A 22 7.41 7.55 -3.77
CA PHE A 22 7.78 8.01 -5.10
C PHE A 22 6.56 8.38 -5.95
N LEU A 23 5.55 7.51 -6.01
CA LEU A 23 4.34 7.79 -6.79
C LEU A 23 3.59 9.01 -6.25
N SER A 24 3.51 9.17 -4.93
CA SER A 24 2.70 10.21 -4.29
C SER A 24 3.38 11.57 -4.23
N LEU A 25 4.69 11.61 -3.96
CA LEU A 25 5.44 12.84 -3.71
C LEU A 25 6.27 13.31 -4.91
N VAL A 26 6.58 12.41 -5.86
CA VAL A 26 7.41 12.75 -7.02
C VAL A 26 6.60 12.67 -8.30
N LEU A 27 6.07 11.48 -8.64
CA LEU A 27 5.46 11.26 -9.95
C LEU A 27 4.11 11.98 -10.09
N ALA A 28 3.22 11.90 -9.08
CA ALA A 28 1.92 12.56 -9.14
C ALA A 28 2.03 14.10 -9.24
N PRO A 29 2.86 14.79 -8.44
CA PRO A 29 3.08 16.24 -8.59
C PRO A 29 3.69 16.62 -9.94
N LEU A 30 4.65 15.83 -10.44
CA LEU A 30 5.26 16.05 -11.75
C LEU A 30 4.21 16.03 -12.87
N VAL A 31 3.35 15.01 -12.88
CA VAL A 31 2.29 14.88 -13.87
C VAL A 31 1.27 16.03 -13.76
N ARG A 32 0.94 16.45 -12.53
CA ARG A 32 0.03 17.58 -12.29
C ARG A 32 0.63 18.91 -12.75
N SER A 33 1.93 19.12 -12.57
CA SER A 33 2.65 20.34 -13.02
C SER A 33 2.63 20.51 -14.54
N ARG A 34 2.55 19.39 -15.29
CA ARG A 34 2.40 19.35 -16.75
C ARG A 34 0.94 19.43 -17.20
N LYS A 35 0.07 20.06 -16.40
CA LYS A 35 -1.37 20.21 -16.65
C LYS A 35 -2.08 18.88 -16.98
N ALA A 36 -1.59 17.77 -16.43
CA ALA A 36 -2.12 16.44 -16.68
C ALA A 36 -2.20 16.07 -18.18
N ALA A 37 -1.24 16.54 -18.99
CA ALA A 37 -1.20 16.22 -20.41
C ALA A 37 -1.30 14.70 -20.66
N PRO A 38 -1.99 14.27 -21.73
CA PRO A 38 -2.41 12.87 -21.91
C PRO A 38 -1.26 11.85 -21.81
N GLU A 39 -0.09 12.19 -22.35
CA GLU A 39 1.12 11.37 -22.34
C GLU A 39 1.65 11.14 -20.91
N PHE A 40 1.73 12.20 -20.10
CA PHE A 40 2.15 12.10 -18.70
C PHE A 40 1.15 11.33 -17.85
N MET A 41 -0.15 11.47 -18.13
CA MET A 41 -1.19 10.66 -17.49
C MET A 41 -1.11 9.20 -17.89
N ALA A 42 -0.82 8.90 -19.16
CA ALA A 42 -0.60 7.53 -19.63
C ALA A 42 0.65 6.90 -18.97
N LEU A 43 1.72 7.68 -18.80
CA LEU A 43 2.93 7.26 -18.08
C LEU A 43 2.60 6.96 -16.61
N PHE A 44 1.93 7.87 -15.90
CA PHE A 44 1.51 7.66 -14.51
C PHE A 44 0.69 6.39 -14.33
N ARG A 45 -0.35 6.21 -15.15
CA ARG A 45 -1.20 5.01 -15.11
C ARG A 45 -0.42 3.74 -15.40
N SER A 46 0.54 3.80 -16.32
CA SER A 46 1.37 2.63 -16.65
C SER A 46 2.37 2.29 -15.56
N ALA A 47 2.99 3.30 -14.94
CA ALA A 47 3.85 3.13 -13.77
C ALA A 47 3.07 2.55 -12.58
N ALA A 48 1.90 3.12 -12.25
CA ALA A 48 1.04 2.63 -11.18
C ALA A 48 0.59 1.17 -11.41
N ARG A 49 0.21 0.82 -12.64
CA ARG A 49 -0.15 -0.58 -13.00
C ARG A 49 1.01 -1.54 -12.85
N ARG A 50 2.23 -1.16 -13.25
CA ARG A 50 3.43 -1.99 -13.06
C ARG A 50 3.78 -2.13 -11.59
N PHE A 51 3.72 -1.03 -10.84
CA PHE A 51 4.00 -1.02 -9.41
C PHE A 51 3.04 -1.93 -8.62
N ARG A 52 1.79 -2.07 -9.06
CA ARG A 52 0.86 -3.02 -8.46
C ARG A 52 1.41 -4.46 -8.40
N PHE A 53 2.14 -4.94 -9.40
CA PHE A 53 2.77 -6.26 -9.31
C PHE A 53 3.82 -6.34 -8.21
N VAL A 54 4.60 -5.26 -8.02
CA VAL A 54 5.57 -5.14 -6.92
C VAL A 54 4.85 -5.16 -5.57
N VAL A 55 3.72 -4.45 -5.46
CA VAL A 55 2.90 -4.42 -4.24
C VAL A 55 2.40 -5.83 -3.88
N TRP A 56 1.78 -6.54 -4.82
CA TRP A 56 1.26 -7.88 -4.55
C TRP A 56 2.39 -8.89 -4.24
N GLY A 57 3.54 -8.77 -4.90
CA GLY A 57 4.73 -9.54 -4.55
C GLY A 57 5.23 -9.23 -3.13
N ALA A 58 5.29 -7.95 -2.75
CA ALA A 58 5.67 -7.53 -1.41
C ALA A 58 4.69 -8.03 -0.35
N ILE A 59 3.37 -7.98 -0.60
CA ILE A 59 2.34 -8.53 0.29
C ILE A 59 2.59 -10.02 0.53
N ALA A 60 2.81 -10.81 -0.53
CA ALA A 60 3.07 -12.24 -0.40
C ALA A 60 4.32 -12.53 0.46
N VAL A 61 5.40 -11.77 0.24
CA VAL A 61 6.62 -11.89 1.05
C VAL A 61 6.39 -11.47 2.50
N LEU A 62 5.70 -10.36 2.76
CA LEU A 62 5.44 -9.88 4.13
C LEU A 62 4.55 -10.85 4.92
N LEU A 63 3.50 -11.39 4.29
CA LEU A 63 2.57 -12.32 4.92
C LEU A 63 3.18 -13.72 5.14
N SER A 64 4.15 -14.13 4.31
CA SER A 64 4.87 -15.40 4.51
C SER A 64 5.99 -15.27 5.54
N THR A 65 6.76 -14.19 5.50
CA THR A 65 7.91 -14.01 6.40
C THR A 65 7.51 -13.53 7.80
N GLY A 66 6.46 -12.72 7.94
CA GLY A 66 6.02 -12.17 9.23
C GLY A 66 5.74 -13.23 10.31
N PRO A 67 4.88 -14.24 10.04
CA PRO A 67 4.59 -15.30 11.00
C PRO A 67 5.82 -16.13 11.39
N VAL A 68 6.69 -16.43 10.41
CA VAL A 68 7.93 -17.18 10.66
C VAL A 68 8.87 -16.40 11.58
N LEU A 69 8.97 -15.08 11.37
CA LEU A 69 9.77 -14.20 12.24
C LEU A 69 9.20 -14.09 13.67
N LEU A 70 7.87 -14.13 13.84
CA LEU A 70 7.25 -14.17 15.16
C LEU A 70 7.59 -15.46 15.91
N GLN A 71 7.48 -16.61 15.23
CA GLN A 71 7.86 -17.91 15.81
C GLN A 71 9.35 -17.94 16.21
N GLN A 72 10.23 -17.40 15.37
CA GLN A 72 11.67 -17.31 15.68
C GLN A 72 11.98 -16.41 16.88
N ARG A 73 11.09 -15.46 17.20
CA ARG A 73 11.16 -14.64 18.40
C ARG A 73 10.59 -15.33 19.65
N GLY A 74 10.07 -16.55 19.51
CA GLY A 74 9.44 -17.28 20.61
C GLY A 74 7.98 -16.87 20.87
N LEU A 75 7.35 -16.11 19.98
CA LEU A 75 5.93 -15.76 20.09
C LEU A 75 5.08 -16.83 19.38
N SER A 76 4.23 -17.51 20.14
CA SER A 76 3.30 -18.50 19.59
C SER A 76 2.30 -17.85 18.64
N LEU A 77 2.08 -18.43 17.46
CA LEU A 77 1.03 -17.96 16.54
C LEU A 77 -0.38 -18.36 16.99
N LEU A 78 -0.47 -19.38 17.85
CA LEU A 78 -1.73 -19.98 18.29
C LEU A 78 -2.21 -19.41 19.62
N ASP A 79 -1.36 -18.64 20.30
CA ASP A 79 -1.72 -17.97 21.55
C ASP A 79 -1.51 -16.45 21.45
N PRO A 80 -2.51 -15.71 20.91
CA PRO A 80 -2.44 -14.26 20.79
C PRO A 80 -2.44 -13.51 22.13
N THR A 81 -2.70 -14.20 23.25
CA THR A 81 -2.72 -13.55 24.58
C THR A 81 -1.33 -13.18 25.06
N GLU A 82 -0.29 -13.90 24.60
CA GLU A 82 1.11 -13.62 24.90
C GLU A 82 1.71 -12.48 24.05
N TRP A 83 0.96 -11.96 23.08
CA TRP A 83 1.50 -10.98 22.15
C TRP A 83 1.63 -9.59 22.79
N PRO A 84 2.80 -8.93 22.65
CA PRO A 84 2.96 -7.57 23.13
C PRO A 84 1.99 -6.62 22.42
N HIS A 85 1.49 -5.61 23.13
CA HIS A 85 0.51 -4.64 22.57
C HIS A 85 0.97 -3.99 21.25
N VAL A 86 2.28 -3.77 21.08
CA VAL A 86 2.86 -3.22 19.85
C VAL A 86 2.65 -4.16 18.64
N LEU A 87 2.67 -5.48 18.85
CA LEU A 87 2.38 -6.45 17.79
C LEU A 87 0.90 -6.38 17.38
N TRP A 88 -0.02 -6.30 18.33
CA TRP A 88 -1.45 -6.10 18.05
C TRP A 88 -1.70 -4.82 17.23
N MET A 89 -1.09 -3.71 17.63
CA MET A 89 -1.16 -2.46 16.90
C MET A 89 -0.61 -2.61 15.47
N LYS A 90 0.57 -3.25 15.32
CA LYS A 90 1.18 -3.50 14.00
C LYS A 90 0.25 -4.33 13.11
N LEU A 91 -0.34 -5.40 13.62
CA LEU A 91 -1.25 -6.27 12.86
C LEU A 91 -2.55 -5.56 12.49
N GLY A 92 -3.12 -4.75 13.38
CA GLY A 92 -4.28 -3.91 13.08
C GLY A 92 -3.99 -2.90 11.96
N LEU A 93 -2.84 -2.23 12.02
CA LEU A 93 -2.41 -1.29 10.99
C LEU A 93 -2.13 -1.98 9.64
N VAL A 94 -1.50 -3.16 9.65
CA VAL A 94 -1.28 -3.98 8.45
C VAL A 94 -2.63 -4.43 7.87
N GLY A 95 -3.57 -4.87 8.69
CA GLY A 95 -4.92 -5.24 8.26
C GLY A 95 -5.65 -4.08 7.59
N ALA A 96 -5.61 -2.89 8.19
CA ALA A 96 -6.16 -1.67 7.59
C ALA A 96 -5.49 -1.34 6.26
N LEU A 97 -4.15 -1.39 6.20
CA LEU A 97 -3.38 -1.13 4.98
C LEU A 97 -3.75 -2.10 3.84
N LEU A 98 -3.86 -3.40 4.15
CA LEU A 98 -4.26 -4.42 3.19
C LEU A 98 -5.69 -4.19 2.71
N PHE A 99 -6.62 -3.87 3.61
CA PHE A 99 -7.99 -3.53 3.26
C PHE A 99 -8.05 -2.37 2.26
N PHE A 100 -7.38 -1.25 2.56
CA PHE A 100 -7.33 -0.10 1.65
C PHE A 100 -6.66 -0.45 0.31
N THR A 101 -5.61 -1.27 0.32
CA THR A 101 -4.93 -1.71 -0.90
C THR A 101 -5.83 -2.57 -1.78
N ILE A 102 -6.56 -3.53 -1.21
CA ILE A 102 -7.49 -4.39 -1.93
C ILE A 102 -8.64 -3.57 -2.50
N VAL A 103 -9.25 -2.70 -1.69
CA VAL A 103 -10.34 -1.81 -2.13
C VAL A 103 -9.87 -0.92 -3.27
N HIS A 104 -8.67 -0.33 -3.15
CA HIS A 104 -8.09 0.51 -4.19
C HIS A 104 -7.84 -0.25 -5.49
N ASP A 105 -7.15 -1.40 -5.41
CA ASP A 105 -6.66 -2.11 -6.58
C ASP A 105 -7.73 -2.91 -7.31
N LEU A 106 -8.66 -3.53 -6.56
CA LEU A 106 -9.66 -4.44 -7.11
C LEU A 106 -11.01 -3.77 -7.35
N LEU A 107 -11.42 -2.82 -6.51
CA LEU A 107 -12.74 -2.19 -6.64
C LEU A 107 -12.66 -0.83 -7.35
N LEU A 108 -11.83 0.07 -6.84
CA LEU A 108 -11.75 1.44 -7.36
C LEU A 108 -10.98 1.49 -8.70
N GLY A 109 -9.91 0.72 -8.85
CA GLY A 109 -9.09 0.70 -10.07
C GLY A 109 -9.90 0.42 -11.35
N PRO A 110 -10.70 -0.66 -11.42
CA PRO A 110 -11.54 -0.94 -12.59
C PRO A 110 -12.62 0.11 -12.83
N GLN A 111 -13.25 0.63 -11.77
CA GLN A 111 -14.31 1.63 -11.85
C GLN A 111 -13.78 2.96 -12.39
N VAL A 112 -12.67 3.47 -11.84
CA VAL A 112 -12.03 4.71 -12.30
C VAL A 112 -11.58 4.59 -13.75
N ARG A 113 -11.08 3.43 -14.17
CA ARG A 113 -10.71 3.19 -15.58
C ARG A 113 -11.92 3.25 -16.52
N LYS A 114 -13.07 2.69 -16.13
CA LYS A 114 -14.31 2.77 -16.91
C LYS A 114 -14.81 4.22 -17.02
N ILE A 115 -14.87 4.93 -15.89
CA ILE A 115 -15.35 6.32 -15.83
C ILE A 115 -14.42 7.27 -16.61
N SER A 116 -13.11 7.04 -16.56
CA SER A 116 -12.13 7.87 -17.27
C SER A 116 -12.19 7.71 -18.80
N ALA A 117 -12.87 6.68 -19.30
CA ALA A 117 -13.11 6.49 -20.73
C ALA A 117 -14.32 7.27 -21.26
N LEU A 118 -15.17 7.78 -20.37
CA LEU A 118 -16.33 8.60 -20.74
C LEU A 118 -15.92 10.07 -20.98
N PRO A 119 -16.51 10.75 -21.98
CA PRO A 119 -16.38 12.19 -22.17
C PRO A 119 -16.77 12.96 -20.91
N GLU A 120 -16.09 14.07 -20.61
CA GLU A 120 -16.29 14.80 -19.33
C GLU A 120 -17.72 15.34 -19.15
N GLY A 121 -18.42 15.61 -20.26
CA GLY A 121 -19.82 16.07 -20.26
C GLY A 121 -20.83 15.01 -19.82
N ASP A 122 -20.50 13.73 -19.93
CA ASP A 122 -21.43 12.61 -19.68
C ASP A 122 -21.30 12.03 -18.27
N ARG A 123 -20.40 12.58 -17.43
CA ARG A 123 -20.13 12.06 -16.09
C ARG A 123 -21.17 12.50 -15.07
N SER A 124 -21.85 11.53 -14.45
CA SER A 124 -22.75 11.74 -13.31
C SER A 124 -22.02 12.34 -12.09
N SER A 125 -22.80 12.89 -11.15
CA SER A 125 -22.30 13.41 -9.86
C SER A 125 -21.61 12.33 -9.02
N TRP A 126 -22.09 11.08 -9.13
CA TRP A 126 -21.53 9.91 -8.46
C TRP A 126 -20.15 9.54 -9.01
N GLU A 127 -19.98 9.57 -10.33
CA GLU A 127 -18.71 9.24 -11.00
C GLU A 127 -17.61 10.27 -10.70
N ARG A 128 -17.97 11.54 -10.61
CA ARG A 128 -17.05 12.60 -10.15
C ARG A 128 -16.60 12.38 -8.70
N THR A 129 -17.49 11.89 -7.85
CA THR A 129 -17.19 11.59 -6.44
C THR A 129 -16.22 10.40 -6.33
N ILE A 130 -16.43 9.33 -7.10
CA ILE A 130 -15.53 8.16 -7.12
C ILE A 130 -14.09 8.58 -7.49
N VAL A 131 -13.92 9.39 -8.53
CA VAL A 131 -12.59 9.87 -8.94
C VAL A 131 -11.93 10.72 -7.86
N ARG A 132 -12.70 11.58 -7.19
CA ARG A 132 -12.20 12.44 -6.11
C ARG A 132 -11.80 11.64 -4.87
N THR A 133 -12.63 10.69 -4.46
CA THR A 133 -12.36 9.79 -3.31
C THR A 133 -11.15 8.91 -3.59
N SER A 134 -11.00 8.41 -4.83
CA SER A 134 -9.86 7.59 -5.22
C SER A 134 -8.51 8.33 -5.10
N SER A 135 -8.50 9.66 -5.09
CA SER A 135 -7.26 10.45 -4.89
C SER A 135 -6.77 10.50 -3.44
N TRP A 136 -7.64 10.24 -2.46
CA TRP A 136 -7.29 10.24 -1.03
C TRP A 136 -6.78 8.88 -0.55
N VAL A 137 -7.27 7.79 -1.14
CA VAL A 137 -6.91 6.43 -0.74
C VAL A 137 -5.40 6.16 -0.75
N PRO A 138 -4.61 6.60 -1.77
CA PRO A 138 -3.16 6.44 -1.75
C PRO A 138 -2.47 7.18 -0.60
N ARG A 139 -2.99 8.35 -0.20
CA ARG A 139 -2.42 9.16 0.88
C ARG A 139 -2.66 8.52 2.24
N VAL A 140 -3.90 8.07 2.48
CA VAL A 140 -4.25 7.32 3.70
C VAL A 140 -3.44 6.04 3.78
N SER A 141 -3.29 5.31 2.66
CA SER A 141 -2.48 4.09 2.60
C SER A 141 -1.00 4.37 2.91
N LEU A 142 -0.44 5.47 2.38
CA LEU A 142 0.93 5.87 2.70
C LEU A 142 1.09 6.20 4.20
N LEU A 143 0.16 6.95 4.79
CA LEU A 143 0.19 7.23 6.23
C LEU A 143 0.12 5.95 7.06
N LEU A 144 -0.79 5.03 6.72
CA LEU A 144 -0.89 3.72 7.37
C LEU A 144 0.42 2.93 7.25
N ALA A 145 1.03 2.91 6.06
CA ALA A 145 2.28 2.21 5.83
C ALA A 145 3.45 2.79 6.66
N LEU A 146 3.51 4.11 6.82
CA LEU A 146 4.47 4.77 7.69
C LEU A 146 4.21 4.45 9.18
N LEU A 147 2.95 4.39 9.61
CA LEU A 147 2.60 3.96 10.96
C LEU A 147 2.95 2.49 11.22
N VAL A 148 2.75 1.60 10.22
CA VAL A 148 3.22 0.21 10.28
C VAL A 148 4.74 0.16 10.46
N LEU A 149 5.50 1.00 9.76
CA LEU A 149 6.95 1.08 9.91
C LEU A 149 7.35 1.53 11.31
N VAL A 150 6.70 2.55 11.87
CA VAL A 150 6.93 2.98 13.26
C VAL A 150 6.63 1.83 14.23
N ALA A 151 5.48 1.17 14.08
CA ALA A 151 5.12 0.01 14.90
C ALA A 151 6.15 -1.13 14.78
N ALA A 152 6.71 -1.35 13.60
CA ALA A 152 7.77 -2.33 13.38
C ALA A 152 9.07 -1.98 14.10
N VAL A 153 9.47 -0.69 14.10
CA VAL A 153 10.63 -0.21 14.84
C VAL A 153 10.41 -0.35 16.35
N LEU A 154 9.25 0.09 16.86
CA LEU A 154 8.90 -0.07 18.27
C LEU A 154 8.93 -1.54 18.70
N LEU A 155 8.39 -2.43 17.86
CA LEU A 155 8.42 -3.88 18.11
C LEU A 155 9.84 -4.44 18.07
N ALA A 156 10.75 -3.88 17.29
CA ALA A 156 12.14 -4.34 17.25
C ALA A 156 12.94 -3.95 18.51
N HIS A 157 12.50 -2.92 19.24
CA HIS A 157 13.15 -2.41 20.46
C HIS A 157 12.48 -2.83 21.78
N SER A 158 11.32 -3.49 21.72
CA SER A 158 10.61 -4.03 22.89
C SER A 158 11.15 -5.39 23.33
#